data_AF-A0A2U8P6M0-F1
#
_entry.id   AF-A0A2U8P6M0-F1
#
_cell.length_a   1.000
_cell.length_b   1.000
_cell.length_c   1.000
_cell.angle_alpha   90.00
_cell.angle_beta   90.00
_cell.angle_gamma   90.00
#
_symmetry.space_group_name_H-M   'P 1'
#
loop_
_entity.id
_entity.type
_entity.pdbx_description
1 polymer ?
#
loop_
_entity_poly.entity_id
_entity_poly.type
_entity_poly.pdbx_seq_one_letter_code
_entity_poly.pdbx_strand_id
1 'polypeptide(L)'
;MSDAFDYFRAYAVRALCKARALPRGKMKHLQLVAGRIYNLLKKEAAYGPNVQHLEDFRAAQKLEASLDRPSDRSGGRLTPAAPQSSDREAG
;
A
#
# COMPACT_ATOMS: atom_id res chain seq x y z
N MET A 1 2.39 -19.72 13.69
CA MET A 1 2.58 -18.27 13.90
C MET A 1 3.77 -17.85 13.04
N SER A 2 3.62 -16.91 12.11
CA SER A 2 4.77 -16.29 11.45
C SER A 2 5.42 -15.30 12.41
N ASP A 3 6.74 -15.33 12.54
CA ASP A 3 7.50 -14.39 13.37
C ASP A 3 7.82 -13.09 12.61
N ALA A 4 8.45 -12.12 13.29
CA ALA A 4 8.84 -10.85 12.68
C ALA A 4 9.83 -11.04 11.52
N PHE A 5 10.71 -12.04 11.62
CA PHE A 5 11.68 -12.36 10.59
C PHE A 5 10.99 -12.76 9.28
N ASP A 6 10.02 -13.68 9.35
CA ASP A 6 9.26 -14.16 8.20
C ASP A 6 8.50 -13.04 7.50
N TYR A 7 7.89 -12.14 8.28
CA TYR A 7 7.20 -10.98 7.72
C TYR A 7 8.15 -10.03 7.00
N PHE A 8 9.22 -9.61 7.66
CA PHE A 8 10.18 -8.67 7.08
C PHE A 8 10.82 -9.25 5.84
N ARG A 9 11.12 -10.55 5.84
CA ARG A 9 11.58 -11.28 4.67
C ARG A 9 10.57 -11.23 3.52
N ALA A 10 9.31 -11.57 3.78
CA ALA A 10 8.27 -11.57 2.76
C ALA A 10 8.03 -10.18 2.18
N TYR A 11 8.02 -9.15 3.02
CA TYR A 11 7.78 -7.78 2.58
C TYR A 11 8.96 -7.20 1.80
N ALA A 12 10.20 -7.43 2.26
CA ALA A 12 11.39 -7.02 1.52
C ALA A 12 11.39 -7.60 0.10
N VAL A 13 11.05 -8.89 -0.03
CA VAL A 13 10.93 -9.55 -1.34
C VAL A 13 9.84 -8.90 -2.19
N ARG A 14 8.63 -8.71 -1.64
CA ARG A 14 7.51 -8.07 -2.37
C ARG A 14 7.86 -6.66 -2.86
N ALA A 15 8.40 -5.81 -2.00
CA ALA A 15 8.76 -4.44 -2.34
C ALA A 15 9.85 -4.38 -3.42
N LEU A 16 10.88 -5.23 -3.34
CA LEU A 16 11.94 -5.29 -4.35
C LEU A 16 11.43 -5.84 -5.69
N CYS A 17 10.58 -6.87 -5.68
CA CYS A 17 9.93 -7.37 -6.89
C CYS A 17 9.05 -6.30 -7.54
N LYS A 18 8.26 -5.57 -6.74
CA LYS A 18 7.44 -4.45 -7.21
C LYS A 18 8.31 -3.33 -7.79
N ALA A 19 9.43 -2.98 -7.15
CA ALA A 19 10.37 -1.99 -7.66
C ALA A 19 10.99 -2.36 -9.01
N ARG A 20 11.27 -3.66 -9.24
CA ARG A 20 11.81 -4.15 -10.52
C ARG A 20 10.84 -3.97 -11.68
N ALA A 21 9.54 -4.16 -11.42
CA ALA A 21 8.48 -3.98 -12.41
C ALA A 21 8.18 -2.49 -12.71
N LEU A 22 8.66 -1.55 -11.89
CA LEU A 22 8.39 -0.12 -12.07
C LEU A 22 9.43 0.58 -12.98
N PRO A 23 8.99 1.54 -13.82
CA PRO A 23 9.89 2.43 -14.54
C PRO A 23 10.66 3.35 -13.59
N ARG A 24 11.74 3.97 -14.06
CA ARG A 24 12.53 4.91 -13.24
C ARG A 24 11.63 6.07 -12.78
N GLY A 25 11.67 6.38 -11.49
CA GLY A 25 10.87 7.45 -10.90
C GLY A 25 10.71 7.32 -9.38
N LYS A 26 9.96 8.26 -8.80
CA LYS A 26 9.75 8.37 -7.34
C LYS A 26 9.17 7.09 -6.73
N MET A 27 8.18 6.48 -7.39
CA MET A 27 7.53 5.27 -6.87
C MET A 27 8.46 4.05 -6.85
N LYS A 28 9.32 3.91 -7.85
CA LYS A 28 10.39 2.90 -7.85
C LYS A 28 11.38 3.13 -6.72
N HIS A 29 11.79 4.38 -6.51
CA HIS A 29 12.70 4.74 -5.43
C HIS A 29 12.10 4.41 -4.05
N LEU A 30 10.84 4.75 -3.81
CA LEU A 30 10.14 4.41 -2.57
C LEU A 30 10.08 2.90 -2.33
N GLN A 31 9.75 2.10 -3.35
CA GLN A 31 9.72 0.64 -3.23
C GLN A 31 11.11 0.04 -2.96
N LEU A 32 12.18 0.61 -3.54
CA LEU A 32 13.55 0.21 -3.22
C LEU A 32 13.94 0.56 -1.79
N VAL A 33 13.57 1.76 -1.31
CA VAL A 33 13.83 2.20 0.06
C VAL A 33 13.08 1.32 1.05
N ALA A 34 11.78 1.08 0.83
CA ALA A 34 10.97 0.18 1.65
C ALA A 34 11.58 -1.23 1.67
N GLY A 35 11.93 -1.79 0.51
CA GLY A 35 12.57 -3.09 0.41
C GLY A 35 13.89 -3.18 1.18
N ARG A 36 14.70 -2.12 1.18
CA ARG A 36 15.96 -2.05 1.95
C ARG A 36 15.71 -1.99 3.46
N ILE A 37 14.77 -1.16 3.91
CA ILE A 37 14.40 -1.03 5.33
C ILE A 37 13.96 -2.39 5.88
N TYR A 38 13.02 -3.06 5.19
CA TYR A 38 12.55 -4.36 5.63
C TYR A 38 13.64 -5.43 5.60
N ASN A 39 14.62 -5.34 4.69
CA ASN A 39 15.73 -6.28 4.66
C ASN A 39 16.73 -6.05 5.81
N LEU A 40 16.84 -4.82 6.34
CA LEU A 40 17.60 -4.51 7.55
C LEU A 40 16.89 -5.03 8.79
N LEU A 41 15.59 -4.76 8.93
CA LEU A 41 14.76 -5.26 10.03
C LEU A 41 14.77 -6.80 10.08
N LYS A 42 14.75 -7.46 8.91
CA LYS A 42 14.91 -8.92 8.81
C LYS A 42 16.25 -9.38 9.40
N LYS A 43 17.35 -8.67 9.11
CA LYS A 43 18.68 -9.03 9.65
C LYS A 43 18.69 -8.86 11.16
N GLU A 44 18.17 -7.77 11.68
CA GLU A 44 18.08 -7.55 13.14
C GLU A 44 17.24 -8.64 13.83
N ALA A 45 16.07 -8.97 13.26
CA ALA A 45 15.21 -10.03 13.76
C ALA A 45 15.86 -11.43 13.71
N ALA A 46 16.91 -11.63 12.89
CA ALA A 46 17.63 -12.90 12.81
C ALA A 46 18.68 -13.08 13.93
N TYR A 47 19.14 -11.99 14.56
CA TYR A 47 20.23 -12.03 15.55
C TYR A 47 19.77 -11.98 17.01
N GLY A 48 18.50 -11.71 17.30
CA GLY A 48 17.95 -11.79 18.64
C GLY A 48 16.43 -11.63 18.67
N PRO A 49 15.74 -12.09 19.73
CA PRO A 49 14.30 -11.92 19.86
C PRO A 49 14.00 -10.43 19.99
N ASN A 50 13.58 -9.82 18.89
CA ASN A 50 13.37 -8.39 18.76
C ASN A 50 12.02 -7.98 19.39
N VAL A 51 11.85 -8.32 20.69
CA VAL A 51 10.56 -8.26 21.40
C VAL A 51 10.05 -6.83 21.53
N GLN A 52 10.96 -5.85 21.53
CA GLN A 52 10.63 -4.42 21.66
C GLN A 52 9.93 -3.84 20.41
N HIS A 53 10.08 -4.46 19.22
CA HIS A 53 9.47 -3.96 17.98
C HIS A 53 8.30 -4.82 17.49
N LEU A 54 7.93 -5.88 18.23
CA LEU A 54 6.84 -6.77 17.84
C LEU A 54 5.47 -6.08 17.80
N GLU A 55 5.22 -5.14 18.71
CA GLU A 55 3.95 -4.43 18.76
C GLU A 55 3.85 -3.37 17.66
N ASP A 56 4.94 -2.63 17.39
CA ASP A 56 5.03 -1.72 16.23
C ASP A 56 4.84 -2.49 14.92
N PHE A 57 5.41 -3.70 14.85
CA PHE A 57 5.26 -4.60 13.72
C PHE A 57 3.80 -5.05 13.53
N ARG A 58 3.12 -5.50 14.61
CA ARG A 58 1.69 -5.84 14.54
C ARG A 58 0.84 -4.64 14.13
N ALA A 59 1.17 -3.44 14.62
CA ALA A 59 0.46 -2.22 14.26
C ALA A 59 0.60 -1.90 12.77
N ALA A 60 1.82 -1.99 12.22
CA ALA A 60 2.07 -1.79 10.80
C ALA A 60 1.34 -2.83 9.93
N GLN A 61 1.38 -4.10 10.30
CA GLN A 61 0.67 -5.17 9.59
C GLN A 61 -0.85 -4.96 9.59
N LYS A 62 -1.43 -4.54 10.73
CA LYS A 62 -2.87 -4.22 10.83
C LYS A 62 -3.24 -3.02 9.95
N LEU A 63 -2.40 -1.98 9.92
CA LEU A 63 -2.60 -0.82 9.07
C LEU A 63 -2.53 -1.20 7.58
N GLU A 64 -1.52 -1.97 7.17
CA GLU A 64 -1.41 -2.44 5.79
C GLU A 64 -2.61 -3.31 5.39
N ALA A 65 -3.08 -4.21 6.26
CA ALA A 65 -4.28 -5.01 6.00
C ALA A 65 -5.55 -4.14 5.85
N SER A 66 -5.62 -3.01 6.56
CA SER A 66 -6.73 -2.05 6.41
C SER A 66 -6.68 -1.29 5.08
N LEU A 67 -5.47 -1.06 4.53
CA LEU A 67 -5.24 -0.40 3.25
C LEU A 67 -5.42 -1.35 2.06
N ASP A 68 -5.10 -2.63 2.24
CA ASP A 68 -5.23 -3.68 1.21
C ASP A 68 -6.67 -4.16 1.05
N ARG A 69 -7.54 -3.86 2.03
CA ARG A 69 -8.99 -3.93 1.84
C ARG A 69 -9.33 -2.85 0.82
N PRO A 70 -9.81 -3.18 -0.39
CA PRO A 70 -10.36 -2.17 -1.26
C PRO A 70 -11.42 -1.47 -0.41
N SER A 71 -11.24 -0.17 -0.16
CA SER A 71 -12.40 0.67 -0.03
C SER A 71 -13.26 0.28 -1.21
N ASP A 72 -14.42 -0.33 -0.93
CA ASP A 72 -15.54 -0.37 -1.84
C ASP A 72 -15.76 1.10 -2.22
N ARG A 73 -15.05 1.54 -3.26
CA ARG A 73 -15.41 2.71 -4.05
C ARG A 73 -16.65 2.28 -4.81
N SER A 74 -17.73 2.13 -4.04
CA SER A 74 -19.06 2.04 -4.58
C SER A 74 -19.29 3.33 -5.36
N GLY A 75 -19.69 3.14 -6.60
CA GLY A 75 -19.63 4.11 -7.67
C GLY A 75 -20.45 5.37 -7.41
N GLY A 76 -20.01 6.45 -8.03
CA GLY A 76 -20.72 7.72 -8.04
C GLY A 76 -20.09 8.71 -9.01
N ARG A 77 -19.79 8.22 -10.22
CA ARG A 77 -19.21 8.97 -11.33
C ARG A 77 -20.16 10.10 -11.75
N LEU A 78 -19.65 11.32 -11.65
CA LEU A 78 -19.82 12.48 -12.54
C LEU A 78 -21.25 12.82 -13.00
N THR A 79 -21.71 13.97 -12.48
CA THR A 79 -22.65 14.90 -13.12
C THR A 79 -22.58 14.90 -14.65
N PRO A 80 -23.69 14.70 -15.38
CA PRO A 80 -23.85 15.25 -16.70
C PRO A 80 -24.44 16.67 -16.56
N ALA A 81 -23.68 17.65 -17.04
CA ALA A 81 -24.15 18.99 -17.27
C ALA A 81 -25.35 18.97 -18.23
N ALA A 82 -26.47 19.56 -17.83
CA ALA A 82 -27.55 19.90 -18.75
C ALA A 82 -27.19 21.23 -19.44
N PRO A 83 -27.11 21.28 -20.79
CA PRO A 83 -27.05 22.54 -21.50
C PRO A 83 -28.43 23.18 -21.61
N GLN A 84 -28.40 24.51 -21.67
CA GLN A 84 -29.52 25.45 -21.64
C GLN A 84 -30.35 25.51 -22.93
N SER A 85 -31.58 26.01 -22.76
CA SER A 85 -32.51 26.67 -23.71
C SER A 85 -33.07 25.81 -24.86
N SER A 86 -34.27 26.02 -25.40
CA SER A 86 -35.09 27.24 -25.52
C SER A 86 -36.48 26.84 -26.06
N ASP A 87 -37.50 27.59 -25.62
CA ASP A 87 -38.70 28.04 -26.37
C ASP A 87 -39.68 27.08 -27.09
N ARG A 88 -40.97 27.43 -26.86
CA ARG A 88 -42.21 27.19 -27.62
C ARG A 88 -42.93 25.84 -27.55
N GLU A 89 -44.15 25.88 -26.97
CA GLU A 89 -45.46 25.58 -27.61
C GLU A 89 -46.55 25.71 -26.51
N ALA A 90 -47.47 26.68 -26.61
CA ALA A 90 -48.80 26.61 -27.23
C ALA A 90 -49.80 25.70 -26.46
N GLY A 91 -50.85 26.33 -25.92
CA GLY A 91 -51.99 25.70 -25.23
C GLY A 91 -52.74 26.67 -24.36
#